data_AF-A0A7Y3JB20-F1
#
_entry.id   AF-A0A7Y3JB20-F1
#
_cell.length_a   1.000
_cell.length_b   1.000
_cell.length_c   1.000
_cell.angle_alpha   90.00
_cell.angle_beta   90.00
_cell.angle_gamma   90.00
#
_symmetry.space_group_name_H-M   'P 1'
#
loop_
_entity.id
_entity.type
_entity.pdbx_description
1 polymer ?
#
loop_
_entity_poly.entity_id
_entity_poly.type
_entity_poly.pdbx_seq_one_letter_code
_entity_poly.pdbx_strand_id
1 'polypeptide(L)'
;MTALIVSEPMLARRQVRLAAVAALQAIPGLFVQSPGDWNTPPSNLPAALLRVSAERKDSVVQQMPEFTTSVTLDIDLRVQAATAEAAQDALEALGYQVEQALFTNYSLVGMLQQISGVDVDVEISSEGREHLGGARLRVNCELFEAFDPSAVAPALTPWPVVPPATVPLTSTGIHLDMDAPFDPSGTYTPSVDAPPYTPTPAPRTTGPDGRDEAALDITLPQ
;
A
#
# COMPACT_ATOMS: atom_id res chain seq x y z
N MET A 1 -3.27 8.97 22.08
CA MET A 1 -4.69 8.57 21.93
C MET A 1 -5.07 8.84 20.48
N THR A 2 -4.86 7.86 19.60
CA THR A 2 -5.15 8.00 18.16
C THR A 2 -6.66 7.96 18.00
N ALA A 3 -7.28 9.10 17.69
CA ALA A 3 -8.70 9.11 17.35
C ALA A 3 -8.87 8.22 16.12
N LEU A 4 -9.63 7.13 16.27
CA LEU A 4 -10.08 6.32 15.14
C LEU A 4 -10.88 7.26 14.24
N ILE A 5 -10.31 7.61 13.09
CA ILE A 5 -11.00 8.44 12.12
C ILE A 5 -12.01 7.51 11.46
N VAL A 6 -13.29 7.83 11.52
CA VAL A 6 -14.34 7.10 10.80
C VAL A 6 -14.38 7.68 9.39
N SER A 7 -14.39 6.82 8.36
CA SER A 7 -14.44 7.27 6.95
C SER A 7 -15.84 7.75 6.58
N GLU A 8 -16.18 8.98 6.99
CA GLU A 8 -17.26 9.72 6.33
C GLU A 8 -16.89 9.97 4.86
N PRO A 9 -17.86 10.07 3.93
CA PRO A 9 -17.58 10.53 2.58
C PRO A 9 -16.85 11.88 2.67
N MET A 10 -15.58 11.88 2.27
CA MET A 10 -14.69 13.01 2.43
C MET A 10 -13.92 13.24 1.13
N LEU A 11 -13.56 14.49 0.89
CA LEU A 11 -12.82 14.92 -0.30
C LEU A 11 -11.56 14.06 -0.49
N ALA A 12 -11.27 13.65 -1.72
CA ALA A 12 -10.08 12.85 -2.03
C ALA A 12 -8.79 13.44 -1.47
N ARG A 13 -8.57 14.76 -1.63
CA ARG A 13 -7.42 15.44 -1.01
C ARG A 13 -7.33 15.26 0.50
N ARG A 14 -8.46 15.18 1.22
CA ARG A 14 -8.46 14.93 2.66
C ARG A 14 -8.06 13.49 2.96
N GLN A 15 -8.54 12.51 2.18
CA GLN A 15 -8.18 11.10 2.33
C GLN A 15 -6.67 10.90 2.13
N VAL A 16 -6.12 11.40 1.02
CA VAL A 16 -4.68 11.34 0.71
C VAL A 16 -3.87 11.96 1.84
N ARG A 17 -4.25 13.15 2.32
CA ARG A 17 -3.55 13.82 3.42
C ARG A 17 -3.56 12.98 4.70
N LEU A 18 -4.70 12.43 5.09
CA LEU A 18 -4.82 11.65 6.33
C LEU A 18 -4.05 10.32 6.23
N ALA A 19 -4.03 9.69 5.05
CA ALA A 19 -3.22 8.52 4.79
C ALA A 19 -1.72 8.81 4.95
N ALA A 20 -1.26 9.91 4.35
CA ALA A 20 0.13 10.35 4.49
C ALA A 20 0.50 10.70 5.93
N VAL A 21 -0.37 11.43 6.67
CA VAL A 21 -0.16 11.70 8.11
C VAL A 21 0.03 10.41 8.89
N ALA A 22 -0.86 9.44 8.69
CA ALA A 22 -0.80 8.16 9.40
C ALA A 22 0.47 7.37 9.06
N ALA A 23 0.90 7.39 7.79
CA ALA A 23 2.16 6.78 7.36
C ALA A 23 3.37 7.40 8.06
N LEU A 24 3.47 8.73 8.09
CA LEU A 24 4.60 9.42 8.70
C LEU A 24 4.62 9.30 10.23
N GLN A 25 3.46 9.27 10.88
CA GLN A 25 3.36 9.08 12.33
C GLN A 25 3.84 7.70 12.79
N ALA A 26 3.96 6.73 11.89
CA ALA A 26 4.55 5.44 12.19
C ALA A 26 6.09 5.47 12.28
N ILE A 27 6.75 6.53 11.80
CA ILE A 27 8.20 6.69 11.87
C ILE A 27 8.59 7.10 13.31
N PRO A 28 9.37 6.29 14.04
CA PRO A 28 9.75 6.60 15.41
C PRO A 28 10.59 7.88 15.50
N GLY A 29 10.24 8.77 16.42
CA GLY A 29 11.01 9.99 16.69
C GLY A 29 10.81 11.12 15.68
N LEU A 30 9.99 10.94 14.64
CA LEU A 30 9.65 11.98 13.69
C LEU A 30 8.51 12.86 14.22
N PHE A 31 8.73 14.17 14.28
CA PHE A 31 7.66 15.12 14.57
C PHE A 31 6.82 15.37 13.31
N VAL A 32 5.55 14.97 13.32
CA VAL A 32 4.65 15.09 12.17
C VAL A 32 3.56 16.13 12.44
N GLN A 33 3.36 17.05 11.49
CA GLN A 33 2.33 18.07 11.60
C GLN A 33 1.59 18.30 10.27
N SER A 34 0.27 18.51 10.34
CA SER A 34 -0.58 18.82 9.18
C SER A 34 -1.70 19.80 9.57
N PRO A 35 -2.00 20.84 8.77
CA PRO A 35 -1.39 21.18 7.49
C PRO A 35 0.05 21.71 7.61
N GLY A 36 0.60 21.75 8.82
CA GLY A 36 1.93 22.28 9.15
C GLY A 36 1.88 23.80 9.30
N ASP A 37 2.25 24.33 10.47
CA ASP A 37 2.72 25.72 10.52
C ASP A 37 4.21 25.71 10.14
N TRP A 38 4.64 26.65 9.30
CA TRP A 38 6.01 26.66 8.78
C TRP A 38 7.06 27.03 9.84
N ASN A 39 6.65 27.18 11.09
CA ASN A 39 7.51 27.49 12.21
C ASN A 39 7.79 26.22 13.02
N THR A 40 8.96 25.62 12.83
CA THR A 40 9.37 24.42 13.56
C THR A 40 10.48 24.80 14.53
N PRO A 41 10.24 24.78 15.85
CA PRO A 41 11.30 25.03 16.81
C PRO A 41 12.34 23.88 16.75
N PRO A 42 13.62 24.14 17.07
CA PRO A 42 14.66 23.11 17.05
C PRO A 42 14.35 21.88 17.90
N SER A 43 13.58 22.03 18.98
CA SER A 43 13.14 20.92 19.85
C SER A 43 12.26 19.88 19.16
N ASN A 44 11.71 20.21 17.99
CA ASN A 44 10.81 19.34 17.23
C ASN A 44 11.52 18.72 16.02
N LEU A 45 12.83 18.88 15.86
CA LEU A 45 13.59 18.26 14.78
C LEU A 45 14.03 16.83 15.20
N PRO A 46 13.99 15.82 14.31
CA PRO A 46 13.57 15.90 12.90
C PRO A 46 12.05 16.05 12.74
N ALA A 47 11.64 16.81 11.73
CA ALA A 47 10.23 17.11 11.46
C ALA A 47 9.81 16.83 10.02
N ALA A 48 8.55 16.45 9.86
CA ALA A 48 7.84 16.37 8.58
C ALA A 48 6.54 17.17 8.66
N LEU A 49 6.46 18.25 7.88
CA LEU A 49 5.29 19.12 7.77
C LEU A 49 4.58 18.81 6.46
N LEU A 50 3.29 18.49 6.50
CA LEU A 50 2.59 18.02 5.30
C LEU A 50 1.24 18.71 5.06
N ARG A 51 0.97 18.99 3.78
CA ARG A 51 -0.31 19.53 3.30
C ARG A 51 -0.60 19.04 1.89
N VAL A 52 -1.85 19.19 1.48
CA VAL A 52 -2.19 19.13 0.06
C VAL A 52 -2.14 20.55 -0.49
N SER A 53 -1.33 20.75 -1.52
CA SER A 53 -1.12 22.06 -2.16
C SER A 53 -2.06 22.29 -3.35
N ALA A 54 -2.46 21.22 -4.05
CA ALA A 54 -3.35 21.31 -5.21
C ALA A 54 -4.23 20.06 -5.39
N GLU A 55 -5.36 20.24 -6.06
CA GLU A 55 -6.22 19.17 -6.58
C GLU A 55 -6.74 19.61 -7.96
N ARG A 56 -6.73 18.68 -8.93
CA ARG A 56 -7.27 18.87 -10.28
C ARG A 56 -8.15 17.68 -10.62
N LYS A 57 -9.27 17.93 -11.30
CA LYS A 57 -10.21 16.91 -11.78
C LYS A 57 -10.35 17.01 -13.28
N ASP A 58 -9.96 15.96 -13.99
CA ASP A 58 -10.14 15.85 -15.43
C ASP A 58 -11.29 14.86 -15.71
N SER A 59 -12.30 15.30 -16.44
CA SER A 59 -13.52 14.50 -16.70
C SER A 59 -13.21 13.32 -17.60
N VAL A 60 -13.72 12.14 -17.23
CA VAL A 60 -13.50 10.89 -17.97
C VAL A 60 -14.60 10.66 -19.01
N VAL A 61 -15.86 10.88 -18.64
CA VAL A 61 -17.03 10.64 -19.50
C VAL A 61 -17.96 11.84 -19.54
N GLN A 62 -18.76 11.93 -20.61
CA GLN A 62 -19.83 12.91 -20.72
C GLN A 62 -21.06 12.43 -19.95
N GLN A 63 -21.85 13.38 -19.41
CA GLN A 63 -23.14 13.13 -18.72
C GLN A 63 -23.09 12.40 -17.37
N MET A 64 -21.92 11.91 -16.93
CA MET A 64 -21.74 11.40 -15.56
C MET A 64 -20.53 12.12 -14.93
N PRO A 65 -20.65 12.64 -13.68
CA PRO A 65 -19.53 13.30 -13.00
C PRO A 65 -18.51 12.26 -12.49
N GLU A 66 -17.68 11.80 -13.42
CA GLU A 66 -16.53 10.93 -13.17
C GLU A 66 -15.25 11.65 -13.57
N PHE A 67 -14.24 11.54 -12.70
CA PHE A 67 -13.00 12.28 -12.82
C PHE A 67 -11.79 11.40 -12.56
N THR A 68 -10.76 11.61 -13.37
CA THR A 68 -9.38 11.37 -12.96
C THR A 68 -8.96 12.56 -12.11
N THR A 69 -8.77 12.33 -10.82
CA THR A 69 -8.38 13.37 -9.87
C THR A 69 -6.89 13.27 -9.58
N SER A 70 -6.15 14.35 -9.84
CA SER A 70 -4.76 14.50 -9.43
C SER A 70 -4.67 15.34 -8.15
N VAL A 71 -4.01 14.81 -7.12
CA VAL A 71 -3.76 15.48 -5.83
C VAL A 71 -2.26 15.67 -5.66
N THR A 72 -1.83 16.87 -5.31
CA THR A 72 -0.43 17.17 -5.02
C THR A 72 -0.22 17.30 -3.51
N LEU A 73 0.56 16.37 -2.95
CA LEU A 73 0.98 16.37 -1.56
C LEU A 73 2.35 17.06 -1.44
N ASP A 74 2.39 18.16 -0.70
CA ASP A 74 3.64 18.84 -0.32
C ASP A 74 4.06 18.34 1.08
N ILE A 75 5.31 17.90 1.19
CA ILE A 75 5.94 17.48 2.45
C ILE A 75 7.26 18.21 2.59
N ASP A 76 7.43 18.94 3.67
CA ASP A 76 8.67 19.62 4.00
C ASP A 76 9.33 18.90 5.18
N LEU A 77 10.54 18.40 4.94
CA LEU A 77 11.39 17.72 5.89
C LEU A 77 12.41 18.70 6.44
N ARG A 78 12.69 18.57 7.74
CA ARG A 78 13.67 19.42 8.44
C ARG A 78 14.51 18.59 9.39
N VAL A 79 15.82 18.77 9.30
CA VAL A 79 16.81 18.17 10.19
C VAL A 79 17.82 19.22 10.65
N GLN A 80 18.56 18.89 11.70
CA GLN A 80 19.63 19.73 12.23
C GLN A 80 20.85 18.87 12.56
N ALA A 81 22.04 19.38 12.25
CA ALA A 81 23.29 18.71 12.55
C ALA A 81 24.46 19.69 12.77
N ALA A 82 25.56 19.18 13.32
CA ALA A 82 26.73 19.99 13.65
C ALA A 82 27.55 20.43 12.42
N THR A 83 27.46 19.73 11.29
CA THR A 83 28.15 20.07 10.04
C THR A 83 27.19 19.98 8.85
N ALA A 84 27.56 20.59 7.72
CA ALA A 84 26.75 20.56 6.50
C ALA A 84 26.61 19.13 5.94
N GLU A 85 27.68 18.35 5.97
CA GLU A 85 27.70 16.96 5.50
C GLU A 85 26.79 16.09 6.38
N ALA A 86 26.89 16.24 7.71
CA ALA A 86 26.02 15.51 8.63
C ALA A 86 24.54 15.92 8.48
N ALA A 87 24.26 17.17 8.12
CA ALA A 87 22.89 17.63 7.86
C ALA A 87 22.34 17.01 6.56
N GLN A 88 23.15 16.93 5.51
CA GLN A 88 22.79 16.27 4.24
C GLN A 88 22.53 14.78 4.45
N ASP A 89 23.44 14.05 5.10
CA ASP A 89 23.30 12.61 5.35
C ASP A 89 22.05 12.32 6.20
N ALA A 90 21.79 13.14 7.23
CA ALA A 90 20.60 13.00 8.06
C ALA A 90 19.30 13.28 7.28
N LEU A 91 19.34 14.25 6.36
CA LEU A 91 18.19 14.59 5.52
C LEU A 91 17.89 13.50 4.50
N GLU A 92 18.92 12.91 3.88
CA GLU A 92 18.76 11.78 2.95
C GLU A 92 18.25 10.53 3.66
N ALA A 93 18.78 10.22 4.85
CA ALA A 93 18.29 9.12 5.68
C ALA A 93 16.82 9.32 6.07
N LEU A 94 16.43 10.54 6.45
CA LEU A 94 15.03 10.87 6.75
C LEU A 94 14.16 10.79 5.49
N GLY A 95 14.63 11.31 4.36
CA GLY A 95 13.94 11.24 3.07
C GLY A 95 13.63 9.80 2.68
N TYR A 96 14.61 8.90 2.79
CA TYR A 96 14.41 7.47 2.55
C TYR A 96 13.35 6.86 3.47
N GLN A 97 13.39 7.16 4.78
CA GLN A 97 12.37 6.66 5.73
C GLN A 97 10.96 7.18 5.40
N VAL A 98 10.86 8.45 5.00
CA VAL A 98 9.61 9.10 4.60
C VAL A 98 9.04 8.46 3.33
N GLU A 99 9.87 8.30 2.30
CA GLU A 99 9.46 7.64 1.05
C GLU A 99 9.05 6.18 1.30
N GLN A 100 9.85 5.44 2.07
CA GLN A 100 9.52 4.07 2.44
C GLN A 100 8.18 4.01 3.19
N ALA A 101 7.95 4.89 4.16
CA ALA A 101 6.70 4.93 4.91
C ALA A 101 5.51 5.26 4.01
N LEU A 102 5.63 6.23 3.11
CA LEU A 102 4.54 6.65 2.22
C LEU A 102 4.23 5.59 1.15
N PHE A 103 5.24 5.15 0.41
CA PHE A 103 5.07 4.31 -0.77
C PHE A 103 4.86 2.83 -0.43
N THR A 104 5.00 2.44 0.83
CA THR A 104 4.59 1.13 1.32
C THR A 104 3.31 1.17 2.16
N ASN A 105 2.74 2.36 2.40
CA ASN A 105 1.52 2.48 3.19
C ASN A 105 0.32 1.91 2.42
N TYR A 106 -0.24 0.81 2.92
CA TYR A 106 -1.38 0.13 2.30
C TYR A 106 -2.59 1.04 2.09
N SER A 107 -2.89 1.89 3.07
CA SER A 107 -4.03 2.82 3.00
C SER A 107 -3.85 3.88 1.91
N LEU A 108 -2.64 4.43 1.77
CA LEU A 108 -2.31 5.43 0.75
C LEU A 108 -2.23 4.77 -0.62
N VAL A 109 -1.39 3.75 -0.80
CA VAL A 109 -1.18 3.12 -2.11
C VAL A 109 -2.47 2.45 -2.60
N GLY A 110 -3.22 1.81 -1.71
CA GLY A 110 -4.45 1.09 -2.08
C GLY A 110 -5.60 1.98 -2.53
N MET A 111 -5.59 3.29 -2.24
CA MET A 111 -6.61 4.23 -2.74
C MET A 111 -6.24 4.90 -4.06
N LEU A 112 -4.95 4.88 -4.44
CA LEU A 112 -4.46 5.57 -5.62
C LEU A 112 -4.54 4.65 -6.84
N GLN A 113 -4.84 5.23 -8.00
CA GLN A 113 -4.60 4.57 -9.28
C GLN A 113 -3.10 4.53 -9.57
N GLN A 114 -2.39 5.63 -9.29
CA GLN A 114 -0.95 5.73 -9.45
C GLN A 114 -0.35 6.89 -8.64
N ILE A 115 0.95 6.81 -8.37
CA ILE A 115 1.77 7.96 -8.00
C ILE A 115 2.44 8.42 -9.31
N SER A 116 1.99 9.55 -9.85
CA SER A 116 2.38 10.02 -11.19
C SER A 116 3.73 10.74 -11.21
N GLY A 117 4.25 11.14 -10.06
CA GLY A 117 5.59 11.74 -9.95
C GLY A 117 5.93 12.15 -8.53
N VAL A 118 7.23 12.27 -8.28
CA VAL A 118 7.80 12.76 -7.03
C VAL A 118 8.91 13.74 -7.38
N ASP A 119 8.77 15.00 -6.97
CA ASP A 119 9.82 16.02 -7.08
C ASP A 119 10.42 16.26 -5.69
N VAL A 120 11.74 16.41 -5.62
CA VAL A 120 12.45 16.68 -4.36
C VAL A 120 13.41 17.83 -4.55
N ASP A 121 13.19 18.92 -3.81
CA ASP A 121 14.09 20.07 -3.72
C ASP A 121 14.81 20.04 -2.38
N VAL A 122 16.14 20.18 -2.36
CA VAL A 122 16.96 20.10 -1.13
C VAL A 122 17.72 21.41 -0.91
N GLU A 123 17.81 21.82 0.36
CA GLU A 123 18.55 23.00 0.80
C GLU A 123 19.32 22.69 2.09
N ILE A 124 20.58 23.12 2.15
CA ILE A 124 21.38 23.12 3.38
C ILE A 124 21.73 24.58 3.72
N SER A 125 21.39 25.00 4.94
CA SER A 125 21.66 26.34 5.45
C SER A 125 22.58 26.30 6.67
N SER A 126 23.48 27.28 6.74
CA SER A 126 24.43 27.51 7.84
C SER A 126 24.21 28.85 8.55
N GLU A 127 23.03 29.47 8.36
CA GLU A 127 22.68 30.75 8.99
C GLU A 127 22.48 30.64 10.50
N GLY A 128 22.24 29.43 11.01
CA GLY A 128 22.07 29.12 12.42
C GLY A 128 23.37 28.76 13.15
N ARG A 129 23.24 28.47 14.44
CA ARG A 129 24.35 27.97 15.27
C ARG A 129 24.75 26.53 14.91
N GLU A 130 23.83 25.80 14.29
CA GLU A 130 23.99 24.46 13.73
C GLU A 130 23.48 24.49 12.28
N HIS A 131 23.88 23.51 11.48
CA HIS A 131 23.45 23.38 10.10
C HIS A 131 22.02 22.84 10.04
N LEU A 132 21.18 23.48 9.25
CA LEU A 132 19.82 23.05 8.98
C LEU A 132 19.76 22.41 7.60
N GLY A 133 19.20 21.20 7.54
CA GLY A 133 18.85 20.54 6.29
C GLY A 133 17.34 20.63 6.07
N GLY A 134 16.94 21.07 4.89
CA GLY A 134 15.54 21.14 4.45
C GLY A 134 15.35 20.38 3.14
N ALA A 135 14.28 19.58 3.03
CA ALA A 135 13.86 19.02 1.76
C ALA A 135 12.37 19.25 1.55
N ARG A 136 11.98 19.63 0.34
CA ARG A 136 10.59 19.75 -0.07
C ARG A 136 10.26 18.67 -1.08
N LEU A 137 9.42 17.73 -0.66
CA LEU A 137 8.91 16.66 -1.50
C LEU A 137 7.53 17.05 -2.02
N ARG A 138 7.32 16.89 -3.32
CA ARG A 138 6.02 17.03 -3.98
C ARG A 138 5.64 15.70 -4.60
N VAL A 139 4.66 15.03 -4.00
CA VAL A 139 4.14 13.75 -4.49
C VAL A 139 2.84 14.01 -5.24
N ASN A 140 2.81 13.64 -6.51
CA ASN A 140 1.62 13.72 -7.36
C ASN A 140 0.90 12.36 -7.33
N CYS A 141 -0.31 12.37 -6.82
CA CYS A 141 -1.15 11.19 -6.65
C CYS A 141 -2.34 11.26 -7.59
N GLU A 142 -2.70 10.16 -8.23
CA GLU A 142 -3.88 10.05 -9.07
C GLU A 142 -4.88 9.05 -8.47
N LEU A 143 -6.15 9.40 -8.50
CA LEU A 143 -7.25 8.60 -7.98
C LEU A 143 -8.51 8.82 -8.82
N PHE A 144 -9.44 7.88 -8.76
CA PHE A 144 -10.71 7.96 -9.47
C PHE A 144 -11.80 8.47 -8.52
N GLU A 145 -12.58 9.46 -8.95
CA GLU A 145 -13.77 9.93 -8.23
C GLU A 145 -14.99 9.86 -9.14
N ALA A 146 -16.04 9.20 -8.69
CA ALA A 146 -17.35 9.16 -9.34
C ALA A 146 -18.42 9.68 -8.38
N PHE A 147 -19.29 10.56 -8.86
CA PHE A 147 -20.37 11.17 -8.08
C PHE A 147 -21.74 10.71 -8.61
N ASP A 148 -22.18 9.53 -8.21
CA ASP A 148 -23.51 9.02 -8.61
C ASP A 148 -24.61 9.61 -7.70
N PRO A 149 -25.58 10.38 -8.25
CA PRO A 149 -26.67 10.96 -7.46
C PRO A 149 -27.67 9.93 -6.91
N SER A 150 -27.64 8.70 -7.42
CA SER A 150 -28.50 7.60 -7.00
C SER A 150 -27.81 6.60 -6.05
N ALA A 151 -26.49 6.74 -5.87
CA ALA A 151 -25.74 5.84 -5.02
C ALA A 151 -26.12 6.01 -3.54
N VAL A 152 -26.28 4.87 -2.86
CA VAL A 152 -26.38 4.83 -1.40
C VAL A 152 -24.98 5.10 -0.84
N ALA A 153 -24.88 5.99 0.15
CA ALA A 153 -23.61 6.26 0.81
C ALA A 153 -22.96 4.94 1.30
N PRO A 154 -21.67 4.72 1.03
CA PRO A 154 -21.00 3.50 1.48
C PRO A 154 -21.02 3.40 3.00
N ALA A 155 -21.02 2.18 3.51
CA ALA A 155 -20.92 1.94 4.95
C ALA A 155 -19.60 2.54 5.49
N LEU A 156 -19.68 3.15 6.66
CA LEU A 156 -18.52 3.72 7.34
C LEU A 156 -17.49 2.63 7.61
N THR A 157 -16.25 2.84 7.16
CA THR A 157 -15.12 1.95 7.43
C THR A 157 -14.15 2.59 8.42
N PRO A 158 -13.52 1.79 9.31
CA PRO A 158 -12.49 2.31 10.19
C PRO A 158 -11.26 2.75 9.38
N TRP A 159 -10.70 3.93 9.74
CA TRP A 159 -9.50 4.49 9.15
C TRP A 159 -8.36 4.59 10.19
N PRO A 160 -7.09 4.31 9.83
CA PRO A 160 -6.62 3.80 8.54
C PRO A 160 -7.14 2.39 8.22
N VAL A 161 -7.19 2.04 6.94
CA VAL A 161 -7.55 0.68 6.51
C VAL A 161 -6.46 -0.25 7.03
N VAL A 162 -6.86 -1.15 7.94
CA VAL A 162 -5.98 -2.19 8.46
C VAL A 162 -5.82 -3.24 7.36
N PRO A 163 -4.60 -3.52 6.88
CA PRO A 163 -4.38 -4.59 5.93
C PRO A 163 -4.88 -5.92 6.53
N PRO A 164 -5.43 -6.83 5.72
CA PRO A 164 -5.68 -8.18 6.20
C PRO A 164 -4.38 -8.76 6.76
N ALA A 165 -4.45 -9.45 7.89
CA ALA A 165 -3.27 -10.06 8.48
C ALA A 165 -2.61 -11.00 7.47
N THR A 166 -1.29 -10.89 7.30
CA THR A 166 -0.54 -11.85 6.50
C THR A 166 -0.70 -13.22 7.14
N VAL A 167 -1.42 -14.11 6.46
CA VAL A 167 -1.54 -15.51 6.87
C VAL A 167 -0.39 -16.25 6.21
N PRO A 168 0.54 -16.86 6.97
CA PRO A 168 1.59 -17.68 6.38
C PRO A 168 0.97 -18.77 5.52
N LEU A 169 1.55 -19.03 4.35
CA LEU A 169 1.21 -20.22 3.58
C LEU A 169 1.68 -21.42 4.42
N THR A 170 0.74 -22.17 4.98
CA THR A 170 1.05 -23.32 5.85
C THR A 170 1.26 -24.61 5.06
N SER A 171 0.65 -24.68 3.88
CA SER A 171 0.71 -25.86 3.03
C SER A 171 0.53 -25.51 1.56
N THR A 172 1.20 -26.27 0.70
CA THR A 172 1.00 -26.27 -0.75
C THR A 172 0.69 -27.69 -1.19
N GLY A 173 -0.44 -27.89 -1.87
CA GLY A 173 -0.77 -29.14 -2.54
C GLY A 173 -0.37 -29.08 -4.01
N ILE A 174 0.37 -30.07 -4.50
CA ILE A 174 0.64 -30.27 -5.92
C ILE A 174 -0.10 -31.53 -6.35
N HIS A 175 -0.96 -31.40 -7.35
CA HIS A 175 -1.81 -32.46 -7.86
C HIS A 175 -1.52 -32.65 -9.35
N LEU A 176 -1.18 -33.89 -9.74
CA LEU A 176 -0.92 -34.26 -11.12
C LEU A 176 -2.06 -35.15 -11.62
N ASP A 177 -2.82 -34.63 -12.59
CA ASP A 177 -3.81 -35.36 -13.38
C ASP A 177 -3.17 -35.66 -14.75
N MET A 178 -2.74 -36.91 -14.93
CA MET A 178 -1.96 -37.40 -16.05
C MET A 178 -2.84 -38.19 -17.02
N ASP A 179 -2.56 -38.06 -18.32
CA ASP A 179 -3.23 -38.81 -19.40
C ASP A 179 -3.04 -40.35 -19.30
N ALA A 180 -2.07 -40.80 -18.49
CA ALA A 180 -1.77 -42.20 -18.21
C ALA A 180 -1.45 -42.38 -16.71
N PRO A 181 -1.92 -43.46 -16.06
CA PRO A 181 -2.12 -44.78 -16.66
C PRO A 181 -3.60 -45.11 -16.97
N PHE A 182 -3.93 -45.15 -18.26
CA PHE A 182 -5.10 -45.88 -18.74
C PHE A 182 -4.92 -47.38 -18.41
N ASP A 183 -5.68 -47.88 -17.43
CA ASP A 183 -5.75 -49.32 -17.12
C ASP A 183 -6.97 -49.95 -17.81
N PRO A 184 -6.79 -50.71 -18.90
CA PRO A 184 -7.88 -51.38 -19.61
C PRO A 184 -8.56 -52.49 -18.78
N SER A 185 -8.00 -52.90 -17.64
CA SER A 185 -8.62 -53.86 -16.73
C SER A 185 -9.64 -53.24 -15.77
N GLY A 186 -9.75 -51.91 -15.73
CA GLY A 186 -10.67 -51.17 -14.86
C GLY A 186 -10.42 -51.38 -13.36
N THR A 187 -9.25 -51.91 -12.99
CA THR A 187 -8.92 -52.27 -11.60
C THR A 187 -8.04 -51.19 -11.01
N TYR A 188 -8.67 -50.11 -10.56
CA TYR A 188 -7.97 -49.01 -9.92
C TYR A 188 -7.68 -49.34 -8.46
N THR A 189 -6.41 -49.57 -8.13
CA THR A 189 -5.99 -49.65 -6.72
C THR A 189 -5.80 -48.22 -6.22
N PRO A 190 -6.51 -47.75 -5.18
CA PRO A 190 -6.29 -46.42 -4.65
C PRO A 190 -4.83 -46.28 -4.17
N SER A 191 -4.24 -45.10 -4.41
CA SER A 191 -2.95 -44.75 -3.81
C SER A 191 -3.06 -44.86 -2.29
N VAL A 192 -2.04 -45.44 -1.65
CA VAL A 192 -1.99 -45.68 -0.20
C VAL A 192 -2.07 -44.40 0.64
N ASP A 193 -1.86 -43.24 0.01
CA ASP A 193 -1.84 -41.93 0.66
C ASP A 193 -2.92 -40.95 0.13
N ALA A 194 -3.85 -41.40 -0.72
CA ALA A 194 -4.93 -40.54 -1.20
C ALA A 194 -6.04 -40.38 -0.12
N PRO A 195 -6.63 -39.19 0.07
CA PRO A 195 -7.82 -39.01 0.91
C PRO A 195 -8.95 -39.93 0.43
N PRO A 196 -9.96 -40.26 1.27
CA PRO A 196 -11.04 -41.18 0.89
C PRO A 196 -11.88 -40.60 -0.25
N TYR A 197 -11.45 -40.90 -1.47
CA TYR A 197 -12.13 -40.59 -2.71
C TYR A 197 -12.51 -41.91 -3.36
N THR A 198 -13.77 -42.03 -3.78
CA THR A 198 -14.22 -43.13 -4.62
C THR A 198 -14.31 -42.58 -6.05
N PRO A 199 -13.35 -42.89 -6.94
CA PRO A 199 -13.44 -42.43 -8.32
C PRO A 199 -14.74 -42.93 -8.91
N THR A 200 -15.53 -42.04 -9.51
CA THR A 200 -16.68 -42.46 -10.31
C THR A 200 -16.11 -42.83 -11.68
N PRO A 201 -16.06 -44.11 -12.09
CA PRO A 201 -15.37 -44.49 -13.32
C PRO A 201 -16.07 -43.84 -14.50
N ALA A 202 -15.41 -42.90 -15.17
CA ALA A 202 -15.91 -42.39 -16.44
C ALA A 202 -15.41 -43.32 -17.55
N PRO A 203 -16.29 -43.90 -18.38
CA PRO A 203 -15.88 -44.76 -19.49
C PRO A 203 -15.27 -43.89 -20.58
N ARG A 204 -13.96 -43.65 -20.52
CA ARG A 204 -13.22 -42.84 -21.48
C ARG A 204 -11.98 -43.60 -21.96
N THR A 205 -11.59 -43.38 -23.21
CA THR A 205 -10.47 -44.07 -23.86
C THR A 205 -9.19 -43.24 -23.93
N THR A 206 -9.21 -41.96 -23.53
CA THR A 206 -8.07 -41.02 -23.45
C THR A 206 -8.42 -39.80 -22.57
N GLY A 207 -7.42 -39.13 -21.99
CA GLY A 207 -7.51 -37.82 -21.33
C GLY A 207 -7.42 -37.86 -19.80
N PRO A 208 -7.06 -36.72 -19.16
CA PRO A 208 -7.10 -36.54 -17.69
C PRO A 208 -8.48 -36.93 -17.14
N ASP A 209 -8.53 -37.75 -16.09
CA ASP A 209 -9.77 -38.37 -15.59
C ASP A 209 -10.35 -37.67 -14.34
N GLY A 210 -9.66 -36.61 -13.87
CA GLY A 210 -10.03 -35.84 -12.69
C GLY A 210 -9.60 -36.46 -11.36
N ARG A 211 -8.81 -37.54 -11.39
CA ARG A 211 -8.10 -38.10 -10.25
C ARG A 211 -6.66 -37.58 -10.24
N ASP A 212 -6.07 -37.54 -9.05
CA ASP A 212 -4.64 -37.31 -8.92
C ASP A 212 -3.88 -38.64 -9.02
N GLU A 213 -3.12 -38.86 -10.09
CA GLU A 213 -2.16 -39.98 -10.18
C GLU A 213 -1.00 -39.81 -9.20
N ALA A 214 -0.67 -38.56 -8.88
CA ALA A 214 0.26 -38.22 -7.83
C ALA A 214 -0.20 -36.93 -7.15
N ALA A 215 -0.18 -36.95 -5.81
CA ALA A 215 -0.37 -35.78 -4.98
C ALA A 215 0.85 -35.62 -4.07
N LEU A 216 1.27 -34.37 -3.87
CA LEU A 216 2.28 -34.02 -2.90
C LEU A 216 1.76 -32.85 -2.07
N ASP A 217 1.45 -33.14 -0.81
CA ASP A 217 1.16 -32.12 0.19
C ASP A 217 2.44 -31.72 0.90
N ILE A 218 2.87 -30.48 0.67
CA ILE A 218 4.05 -29.91 1.33
C ILE A 218 3.55 -29.08 2.50
N THR A 219 3.86 -29.53 3.72
CA THR A 219 3.73 -28.67 4.90
C THR A 219 4.95 -27.75 4.97
N LEU A 220 4.71 -26.44 4.98
CA LEU A 220 5.79 -25.46 5.01
C LEU A 220 6.22 -25.17 6.45
N PRO A 221 7.53 -25.16 6.75
CA PRO A 221 8.02 -24.82 8.08
C PRO A 221 7.58 -23.39 8.43
N GLN A 222 7.16 -23.22 9.69
CA GLN A 222 6.84 -21.92 10.26
C GLN A 222 8.10 -21.22 10.78
#